data_AF-A0A3E3EFL6-F1
#
_entry.id   AF-A0A3E3EFL6-F1
#
_cell.length_a   1.000
_cell.length_b   1.000
_cell.length_c   1.000
_cell.angle_alpha   90.00
_cell.angle_beta   90.00
_cell.angle_gamma   90.00
#
_symmetry.space_group_name_H-M   'P 1'
#
loop_
_entity.id
_entity.type
_entity.pdbx_description
1 polymer ?
#
loop_
_entity_poly.entity_id
_entity_poly.type
_entity_poly.pdbx_seq_one_letter_code
_entity_poly.pdbx_strand_id
1 'polypeptide(L)' 'MNKVYLKIGAEDIQGNRLNTRVEYVLMYVGLSHSIINNGYRDIHVNNKYIKFKPRLKLI' A
#
# COMPACT_ATOMS: atom_id res chain seq x y z
N MET A 1 -2.22 5.85 12.80
CA MET A 1 -1.88 4.70 11.93
C MET A 1 -2.02 5.12 10.48
N ASN A 2 -0.98 4.96 9.67
CA ASN A 2 -1.01 5.39 8.27
C ASN A 2 -1.83 4.38 7.46
N LYS A 3 -3.14 4.63 7.31
CA LYS A 3 -3.96 3.84 6.40
C LYS A 3 -3.80 4.33 4.98
N VAL A 4 -3.81 3.40 4.03
CA VAL A 4 -3.66 3.68 2.60
C VAL A 4 -4.69 2.91 1.79
N TYR A 5 -5.03 3.48 0.64
CA TYR A 5 -5.78 2.79 -0.41
C TYR A 5 -4.84 2.42 -1.55
N LEU A 6 -5.27 1.45 -2.35
CA LEU A 6 -4.54 1.00 -3.53
C LEU A 6 -5.13 1.60 -4.82
N LYS A 7 -4.30 1.67 -5.86
CA LYS A 7 -4.70 2.02 -7.24
C LYS A 7 -5.30 0.80 -7.94
N ILE A 8 -6.08 1.04 -8.99
CA ILE A 8 -6.65 -0.02 -9.83
C ILE A 8 -5.52 -0.89 -10.40
N GLY A 9 -5.72 -2.21 -10.42
CA GLY A 9 -4.72 -3.18 -10.88
C GLY A 9 -3.59 -3.45 -9.88
N ALA A 10 -3.77 -3.07 -8.61
CA ALA A 10 -2.81 -3.42 -7.57
C ALA A 10 -2.72 -4.93 -7.39
N GLU A 11 -1.49 -5.42 -7.35
CA GLU A 11 -1.15 -6.83 -7.15
C GLU A 11 -0.09 -6.93 -6.05
N ASP A 12 -0.10 -8.04 -5.33
CA ASP A 12 1.03 -8.41 -4.47
C ASP A 12 2.24 -8.87 -5.31
N ILE A 13 3.36 -9.14 -4.65
CA ILE A 13 4.59 -9.59 -5.33
C ILE A 13 4.47 -10.95 -6.05
N GLN A 14 3.41 -11.71 -5.78
CA GLN A 14 3.12 -12.99 -6.44
C GLN A 14 2.16 -12.80 -7.63
N GLY A 15 1.68 -11.58 -7.90
CA GLY A 15 0.73 -11.28 -8.97
C GLY A 15 -0.73 -11.45 -8.56
N ASN A 16 -1.05 -11.66 -7.27
CA ASN A 16 -2.43 -11.76 -6.83
C ASN A 16 -3.06 -10.36 -6.73
N ARG A 17 -4.21 -10.16 -7.37
CA ARG A 17 -4.94 -8.90 -7.31
C ARG A 17 -5.40 -8.57 -5.90
N LEU A 18 -5.18 -7.33 -5.50
CA LEU A 18 -5.56 -6.77 -4.20
C LEU A 18 -6.85 -5.96 -4.31
N ASN A 19 -7.65 -5.98 -3.25
CA ASN A 19 -8.91 -5.24 -3.20
C ASN A 19 -8.64 -3.74 -3.03
N THR A 20 -9.00 -2.94 -4.03
CA THR A 20 -8.70 -1.49 -4.04
C THR A 20 -9.74 -0.65 -3.29
N ARG A 21 -10.82 -1.26 -2.80
CA ARG A 21 -11.93 -0.59 -2.10
C ARG A 21 -11.84 -0.65 -0.58
N VAL A 22 -10.80 -1.29 -0.04
CA VAL A 22 -10.58 -1.38 1.41
C VAL A 22 -9.35 -0.59 1.83
N GLU A 23 -9.35 -0.16 3.10
CA GLU A 23 -8.18 0.43 3.73
C GLU A 23 -7.19 -0.66 4.14
N TYR A 24 -5.92 -0.39 3.89
CA TYR A 24 -4.83 -1.18 4.43
C TYR A 24 -4.04 -0.35 5.43
N VAL A 25 -3.56 -1.01 6.48
CA VAL A 25 -2.56 -0.42 7.37
C VAL A 25 -1.21 -0.47 6.67
N LEU A 26 -0.55 0.67 6.52
CA LEU A 26 0.83 0.73 6.03
C LEU A 26 1.79 0.43 7.17
N MET A 27 2.39 -0.76 7.14
CA MET A 27 3.29 -1.26 8.18
C MET A 27 4.73 -0.76 7.98
N TYR A 28 5.19 -0.75 6.72
CA TYR A 28 6.55 -0.34 6.37
C TYR A 28 6.60 0.25 4.95
N VAL A 29 7.46 1.26 4.74
CA VAL A 29 7.72 1.87 3.42
C VAL A 29 9.19 1.69 3.08
N GLY A 30 9.47 0.83 2.11
CA GLY A 30 10.78 0.73 1.46
C GLY A 30 10.87 1.63 0.22
N LEU A 31 11.98 1.52 -0.51
CA LEU A 31 12.23 2.32 -1.72
C LEU A 31 11.24 2.01 -2.85
N SER A 32 11.09 0.72 -3.20
CA SER A 32 10.25 0.25 -4.31
C SER A 32 9.00 -0.49 -3.85
N HIS A 33 9.02 -1.06 -2.64
CA HIS A 33 7.94 -1.86 -2.09
C HIS A 33 7.62 -1.43 -0.66
N SER A 34 6.37 -1.64 -0.28
CA SER A 34 5.86 -1.43 1.07
C SER A 34 5.24 -2.72 1.57
N ILE A 35 5.11 -2.81 2.89
CA ILE A 35 4.33 -3.86 3.56
C ILE A 35 3.04 -3.21 4.03
N ILE A 36 1.92 -3.76 3.57
CA ILE A 36 0.57 -3.35 3.99
C ILE A 36 -0.13 -4.53 4.66
N ASN A 37 -1.06 -4.26 5.56
CA ASN A 37 -1.82 -5.29 6.28
C ASN A 37 -3.33 -4.99 6.18
N ASN A 38 -4.15 -6.01 5.95
CA ASN A 38 -5.60 -5.91 5.81
C ASN A 38 -6.39 -6.45 7.02
N GLY A 39 -5.72 -6.66 8.16
CA GLY A 39 -6.24 -7.29 9.36
C GLY A 39 -5.96 -8.78 9.48
N TYR A 40 -5.52 -9.45 8.40
CA TYR A 40 -5.32 -10.91 8.37
C TYR A 40 -3.88 -11.31 8.08
N ARG A 41 -3.22 -10.62 7.15
CA ARG A 41 -1.85 -10.93 6.74
C ARG A 41 -1.10 -9.69 6.30
N ASP A 42 0.22 -9.77 6.40
CA ASP A 42 1.13 -8.83 5.76
C ASP A 42 1.23 -9.13 4.27
N ILE A 43 1.25 -8.06 3.48
CA ILE A 43 1.20 -8.10 2.03
C ILE A 43 2.29 -7.17 1.51
N HIS A 44 3.20 -7.74 0.73
CA HIS A 44 4.22 -6.99 0.03
C HIS A 44 3.63 -6.45 -1.27
N VAL A 45 3.70 -5.13 -1.47
CA VAL A 45 3.12 -4.46 -2.63
C VAL A 45 4.11 -3.44 -3.18
N ASN A 46 4.13 -3.27 -4.50
CA ASN A 46 4.93 -2.22 -5.11
C ASN A 46 4.35 -0.83 -4.80
N ASN A 47 5.23 0.10 -4.42
CA ASN A 47 4.87 1.47 -4.05
C ASN A 47 4.07 2.19 -5.14
N LYS A 48 4.26 1.83 -6.43
CA LYS A 48 3.51 2.41 -7.55
C LYS A 48 1.99 2.23 -7.39
N TYR A 49 1.55 1.19 -6.68
CA TYR A 49 0.13 0.89 -6.45
C TYR A 49 -0.45 1.57 -5.21
N ILE A 50 0.35 2.17 -4.34
CA ILE A 50 -0.14 2.80 -3.12
C ILE A 50 -0.50 4.26 -3.40
N LYS A 51 -1.67 4.68 -2.91
CA LYS A 51 -2.09 6.08 -2.88
C LYS A 51 -1.54 6.75 -1.62
N PHE A 52 -0.26 7.09 -1.63
CA PHE A 52 0.32 7.89 -0.55
C PHE A 52 -0.34 9.26 -0.51
N LYS A 53 -0.68 9.74 0.69
CA LYS A 53 -1.02 11.16 0.85
C LYS A 53 0.21 11.98 0.44
N PRO A 54 0.04 13.11 -0.28
CA PRO A 54 1.16 13.98 -0.57
C PRO A 54 1.85 14.34 0.75
N ARG A 55 3.17 14.15 0.83
CA ARG A 55 3.94 14.69 1.94
C ARG A 55 3.78 16.20 1.85
N LEU A 56 3.15 16.82 2.85
CA LEU A 56 3.23 18.25 3.03
C LEU A 56 4.72 18.60 3.03
N LYS A 57 5.19 19.25 1.96
CA LYS A 57 6.49 19.90 2.00
C LYS A 57 6.30 21.06 2.97
N LEU A 58 6.85 20.93 4.18
CA LEU A 58 7.10 22.09 5.02
C LEU A 58 8.10 22.94 4.23
N ILE A 59 7.62 24.07 3.71
CA ILE A 59 8.42 25.12 3.08
C ILE A 59 8.90 26.02 4.21
#